data_AF-T1B1M9-F1
#
_entry.id   AF-T1B1M9-F1
#
_cell.length_a   1.000
_cell.length_b   1.000
_cell.length_c   1.000
_cell.angle_alpha   90.00
_cell.angle_beta   90.00
_cell.angle_gamma   90.00
#
_symmetry.space_group_name_H-M   'P 1'
#
loop_
_entity.id
_entity.type
_entity.pdbx_description
1 polymer ?
#
loop_
_entity_poly.entity_id
_entity_poly.type
_entity_poly.pdbx_seq_one_letter_code
_entity_poly.pdbx_strand_id
1 'polypeptide(L)'
;RRPAESAAQTYQRRIANIDAIGGAATRPIPTASLFQRMAEHAKRMAWKMDHSSSHPVATAATPAPAPKPAAALAATLPPGAYDFGGQPLQGAGQPIELGALHSHSMFSFVREAQARGAAVIGPCTTDHPHIAGPVRNLSSGRILPARDDVPGFYGAPWISEPNGNLVAILDAYVPKSAGLPVPDPRIDIYRDYAHFHERQPTYSRLAPVNVYRGTRGTLYRVFVGGPMQCMDLFVPARTGSGPAQIYYPLIGKSYIATSTFKIRQ
;
A
#
# COMPACT_ATOMS: atom_id res chain seq x y z
N ARG A 1 59.42 -40.61 31.51
CA ARG A 1 58.72 -39.32 31.67
C ARG A 1 58.84 -38.57 30.36
N ARG A 2 57.78 -38.55 29.54
CA ARG A 2 57.66 -37.71 28.34
C ARG A 2 56.65 -36.59 28.65
N PRO A 3 56.89 -35.34 28.22
CA PRO A 3 55.99 -34.24 28.53
C PRO A 3 54.70 -34.33 27.70
N ALA A 4 53.59 -33.98 28.33
CA ALA A 4 52.27 -33.91 27.70
C ALA A 4 52.18 -32.64 26.84
N GLU A 5 51.93 -32.83 25.54
CA GLU A 5 51.59 -31.77 24.59
C GLU A 5 50.21 -31.20 24.92
N SER A 6 50.11 -29.86 24.92
CA SER A 6 48.87 -29.12 25.20
C SER A 6 47.88 -29.21 24.04
N ALA A 7 46.60 -29.39 24.38
CA ALA A 7 45.46 -29.50 23.45
C ALA A 7 45.32 -28.32 22.44
N ALA A 8 46.03 -27.21 22.65
CA ALA A 8 46.08 -26.08 21.72
C ALA A 8 46.88 -26.38 20.44
N GLN A 9 47.89 -27.26 20.47
CA GLN A 9 48.69 -27.62 19.29
C GLN A 9 47.97 -28.63 18.36
N THR A 10 47.04 -29.41 18.89
CA THR A 10 46.24 -30.37 18.11
C THR A 10 45.17 -29.69 17.25
N TYR A 11 44.70 -28.50 17.65
CA TYR A 11 43.68 -27.75 16.90
C TYR A 11 44.27 -27.05 15.66
N GLN A 12 45.46 -26.46 15.76
CA GLN A 12 46.07 -25.76 14.62
C GLN A 12 46.57 -26.69 13.49
N ARG A 13 46.93 -27.94 13.79
CA ARG A 13 47.25 -28.93 12.75
C ARG A 13 46.05 -29.43 11.94
N ARG A 14 44.81 -29.27 12.43
CA ARG A 14 43.60 -29.62 11.66
C ARG A 14 43.18 -28.54 10.68
N ILE A 15 43.55 -27.27 10.91
CA ILE A 15 43.17 -26.17 10.02
C ILE A 15 44.10 -26.08 8.79
N ALA A 16 45.36 -26.55 8.91
CA ALA A 16 46.31 -26.54 7.80
C ALA A 16 46.18 -27.71 6.79
N ASN A 17 45.20 -28.62 6.96
CA ASN A 17 45.06 -29.82 6.13
C ASN A 17 43.72 -29.93 5.38
N ILE A 18 42.93 -28.84 5.36
CA ILE A 18 41.67 -28.77 4.58
C ILE A 18 41.89 -28.04 3.23
N ASP A 19 43.01 -27.34 3.06
CA ASP A 19 43.31 -26.58 1.82
C ASP A 19 43.95 -27.41 0.69
N ALA A 20 43.98 -28.74 0.79
CA ALA A 20 44.71 -29.61 -0.15
C ALA A 20 43.89 -30.72 -0.81
N ILE A 21 42.56 -30.59 -0.91
CA ILE A 21 41.74 -31.53 -1.71
C ILE A 21 40.65 -30.77 -2.47
N GLY A 22 40.80 -30.68 -3.80
CA GLY A 22 39.67 -30.46 -4.69
C GLY A 22 39.75 -29.21 -5.56
N GLY A 23 40.59 -29.25 -6.60
CA GLY A 23 40.35 -28.48 -7.80
C GLY A 23 39.04 -28.95 -8.46
N ALA A 24 38.03 -28.10 -8.42
CA ALA A 24 36.85 -28.19 -9.28
C ALA A 24 36.40 -26.76 -9.59
N ALA A 25 36.42 -26.40 -10.88
CA ALA A 25 36.01 -25.10 -11.36
C ALA A 25 34.60 -24.74 -10.85
N THR A 26 34.53 -23.70 -10.01
CA THR A 26 33.28 -23.09 -9.58
C THR A 26 32.64 -22.40 -10.77
N ARG A 27 31.70 -23.09 -11.42
CA ARG A 27 30.72 -22.43 -12.29
C ARG A 27 29.91 -21.46 -11.42
N PRO A 28 29.71 -20.20 -11.82
CA PRO A 28 28.88 -19.29 -11.05
C PRO A 28 27.45 -19.82 -11.03
N ILE A 29 26.92 -20.05 -9.83
CA ILE A 29 25.50 -20.34 -9.62
C ILE A 29 24.73 -19.06 -9.99
N PRO A 30 23.83 -19.07 -10.98
CA PRO A 30 23.08 -17.87 -11.32
C PRO A 30 22.04 -17.60 -10.22
N THR A 31 22.34 -16.61 -9.37
CA THR A 31 21.41 -15.96 -8.43
C THR A 31 20.44 -15.04 -9.17
N ALA A 32 19.78 -15.56 -10.19
CA ALA A 32 18.59 -14.92 -10.73
C ALA A 32 17.44 -15.21 -9.75
N SER A 33 16.84 -14.14 -9.19
CA SER A 33 15.63 -14.25 -8.39
C SER A 33 14.54 -15.01 -9.16
N LEU A 34 13.60 -15.63 -8.45
CA LEU A 34 12.46 -16.34 -9.06
C LEU A 34 11.75 -15.47 -10.12
N PHE A 35 11.69 -14.15 -9.87
CA PHE A 35 11.16 -13.13 -10.78
C PHE A 35 11.95 -12.99 -12.10
N GLN A 36 13.28 -13.11 -12.09
CA GLN A 36 14.09 -13.09 -13.32
C GLN A 36 13.88 -14.35 -14.17
N ARG A 37 13.72 -15.52 -13.53
CA ARG A 37 13.47 -16.78 -14.25
C ARG A 37 12.07 -16.79 -14.89
N MET A 38 11.08 -16.20 -14.22
CA MET A 38 9.73 -16.04 -14.77
C MET A 38 9.68 -15.04 -15.94
N ALA A 39 10.44 -13.95 -15.88
CA ALA A 39 10.54 -12.98 -16.97
C ALA A 39 11.17 -13.57 -18.24
N GLU A 40 12.17 -14.45 -18.13
CA GLU A 40 12.73 -15.15 -19.29
C GLU A 40 11.79 -16.22 -19.85
N HIS A 41 11.02 -16.91 -19.00
CA HIS A 41 10.03 -17.89 -19.45
C HIS A 41 8.88 -17.22 -20.20
N ALA A 42 8.40 -16.06 -19.74
CA ALA A 42 7.39 -15.26 -20.44
C ALA A 42 7.89 -14.76 -21.81
N LYS A 43 9.15 -14.34 -21.92
CA LYS A 43 9.77 -13.95 -23.20
C LYS A 43 9.86 -15.10 -24.21
N ARG A 44 10.13 -16.33 -23.76
CA ARG A 44 10.17 -17.51 -24.64
C ARG A 44 8.78 -17.97 -25.10
N MET A 45 7.76 -17.74 -24.28
CA MET A 45 6.36 -18.06 -24.62
C MET A 45 5.77 -17.01 -25.59
N ALA A 46 6.18 -15.75 -25.49
CA ALA A 46 5.73 -14.68 -26.38
C ALA A 46 6.22 -14.85 -27.84
N TRP A 47 7.36 -15.50 -28.08
CA TRP A 47 7.84 -15.76 -29.46
C TRP A 47 7.02 -16.86 -30.18
N LYS A 48 6.25 -17.70 -29.46
CA LYS A 48 5.51 -18.82 -30.08
C LYS A 48 4.09 -18.48 -30.54
N MET A 49 3.64 -17.23 -30.46
CA MET A 49 2.26 -16.84 -30.81
C MET A 49 2.12 -15.82 -31.95
N ASP A 50 3.21 -15.37 -32.57
CA ASP A 50 3.17 -14.38 -33.66
C ASP A 50 3.41 -15.00 -35.06
N HIS A 51 2.63 -16.00 -35.46
CA HIS A 51 2.57 -16.42 -36.88
C HIS A 51 1.15 -16.88 -37.29
N SER A 52 0.14 -16.03 -37.08
CA SER A 52 -1.13 -16.20 -37.79
C SER A 52 -1.73 -14.87 -38.20
N SER A 53 -1.27 -14.39 -39.35
CA SER A 53 -1.82 -13.25 -40.08
C SER A 53 -3.12 -13.65 -40.78
N SER A 54 -4.23 -12.96 -40.49
CA SER A 54 -5.41 -12.93 -41.37
C SER A 54 -5.82 -11.48 -41.62
N HIS A 55 -6.03 -11.18 -42.91
CA HIS A 55 -6.30 -9.84 -43.46
C HIS A 55 -7.75 -9.39 -43.19
N PRO A 56 -8.02 -8.07 -43.11
CA PRO A 56 -9.36 -7.56 -42.80
C PRO A 56 -10.27 -7.47 -44.04
N VAL A 57 -11.54 -7.85 -43.87
CA VAL A 57 -12.63 -7.53 -44.81
C VAL A 57 -13.40 -6.34 -44.25
N ALA A 58 -13.48 -5.26 -45.03
CA ALA A 58 -14.19 -4.04 -44.68
C ALA A 58 -15.71 -4.29 -44.64
N THR A 59 -16.35 -3.95 -43.51
CA THR A 59 -17.82 -3.89 -43.37
C THR A 59 -18.22 -2.45 -43.05
N ALA A 60 -19.28 -1.98 -43.71
CA ALA A 60 -19.76 -0.60 -43.72
C ALA A 60 -20.12 -0.04 -42.33
N ALA A 61 -19.85 1.25 -42.13
CA ALA A 61 -20.01 1.97 -40.87
C ALA A 61 -21.49 2.25 -40.54
N THR A 62 -21.91 1.77 -39.36
CA THR A 62 -23.11 2.24 -38.65
C THR A 62 -22.76 3.53 -37.88
N PRO A 63 -23.64 4.55 -37.75
CA PRO A 63 -23.33 5.76 -37.00
C PRO A 63 -23.03 5.44 -35.53
N ALA A 64 -21.89 5.93 -35.02
CA ALA A 64 -21.45 5.67 -33.66
C ALA A 64 -22.41 6.34 -32.64
N PRO A 65 -22.83 5.63 -31.57
CA PRO A 65 -23.59 6.23 -30.48
C PRO A 65 -22.73 7.28 -29.77
N ALA A 66 -23.36 8.37 -29.32
CA ALA A 66 -22.68 9.47 -28.67
C ALA A 66 -21.80 9.00 -27.50
N PRO A 67 -20.56 9.51 -27.35
CA PRO A 67 -19.61 8.98 -26.39
C PRO A 67 -20.13 9.18 -24.96
N LYS A 68 -20.09 8.08 -24.20
CA LYS A 68 -20.35 8.04 -22.75
C LYS A 68 -19.48 9.11 -22.05
N PRO A 69 -19.98 9.85 -21.05
CA PRO A 69 -19.27 10.99 -20.44
C PRO A 69 -17.83 10.71 -20.00
N ALA A 70 -17.51 9.47 -19.65
CA ALA A 70 -16.17 9.02 -19.30
C ALA A 70 -15.15 9.09 -20.47
N ALA A 71 -15.59 8.84 -21.71
CA ALA A 71 -14.71 8.89 -22.89
C ALA A 71 -14.40 10.34 -23.32
N ALA A 72 -15.30 11.29 -23.02
CA ALA A 72 -15.09 12.71 -23.33
C ALA A 72 -14.07 13.38 -22.40
N LEU A 73 -13.97 12.95 -21.13
CA LEU A 73 -12.93 13.44 -20.21
C LEU A 73 -11.53 12.96 -20.62
N ALA A 74 -11.39 11.69 -21.02
CA ALA A 74 -10.11 11.11 -21.41
C ALA A 74 -9.42 11.84 -22.57
N ALA A 75 -10.21 12.43 -23.50
CA ALA A 75 -9.69 13.18 -24.64
C ALA A 75 -9.21 14.62 -24.30
N THR A 76 -9.49 15.12 -23.09
CA THR A 76 -9.26 16.53 -22.70
C THR A 76 -8.29 16.68 -21.52
N LEU A 77 -7.71 15.57 -21.04
CA LEU A 77 -6.78 15.61 -19.90
C LEU A 77 -5.45 16.27 -20.31
N PRO A 78 -4.95 17.25 -19.53
CA PRO A 78 -3.61 17.77 -19.72
C PRO A 78 -2.58 16.63 -19.64
N PRO A 79 -1.52 16.65 -20.47
CA PRO A 79 -0.40 15.73 -20.30
C PRO A 79 0.13 15.81 -18.87
N GLY A 80 0.24 14.66 -18.19
CA GLY A 80 0.67 14.66 -16.79
C GLY A 80 -0.45 14.64 -15.74
N ALA A 81 -1.71 14.83 -16.14
CA ALA A 81 -2.83 14.82 -15.20
C ALA A 81 -3.06 13.42 -14.61
N TYR A 82 -3.39 13.37 -13.31
CA TYR A 82 -3.80 12.15 -12.65
C TYR A 82 -5.32 12.07 -12.66
N ASP A 83 -5.86 11.06 -13.36
CA ASP A 83 -7.29 10.75 -13.32
C ASP A 83 -7.52 9.35 -12.77
N PHE A 84 -8.15 9.28 -11.60
CA PHE A 84 -8.50 8.04 -10.92
C PHE A 84 -9.88 7.49 -11.33
N GLY A 85 -10.52 8.04 -12.37
CA GLY A 85 -11.78 7.54 -12.94
C GLY A 85 -13.02 7.89 -12.10
N GLY A 86 -12.93 8.96 -11.34
CA GLY A 86 -13.97 9.44 -10.44
C GLY A 86 -15.07 10.24 -11.13
N GLN A 87 -16.03 10.67 -10.33
CA GLN A 87 -17.08 11.60 -10.72
C GLN A 87 -16.86 12.96 -10.03
N PRO A 88 -17.38 14.07 -10.58
CA PRO A 88 -17.33 15.37 -9.92
C PRO A 88 -17.88 15.28 -8.49
N LEU A 89 -17.12 15.80 -7.53
CA LEU A 89 -17.49 15.79 -6.13
C LEU A 89 -18.72 16.66 -5.91
N GLN A 90 -19.78 16.07 -5.33
CA GLN A 90 -20.97 16.78 -4.90
C GLN A 90 -20.91 17.00 -3.40
N GLY A 91 -21.02 18.25 -2.95
CA GLY A 91 -20.92 18.61 -1.54
C GLY A 91 -19.53 18.26 -0.95
N ALA A 92 -19.51 17.79 0.30
CA ALA A 92 -18.27 17.48 1.01
C ALA A 92 -17.68 16.10 0.68
N GLY A 93 -18.49 15.15 0.20
CA GLY A 93 -18.08 13.76 0.03
C GLY A 93 -19.00 12.78 0.76
N GLN A 94 -18.56 11.53 0.89
CA GLN A 94 -19.35 10.45 1.46
C GLN A 94 -18.85 10.11 2.87
N PRO A 95 -19.74 10.11 3.89
CA PRO A 95 -19.35 9.72 5.24
C PRO A 95 -19.15 8.21 5.35
N ILE A 96 -18.40 7.78 6.38
CA ILE A 96 -18.08 6.38 6.66
C ILE A 96 -18.64 5.98 8.03
N GLU A 97 -19.43 4.92 8.05
CA GLU A 97 -20.02 4.38 9.27
C GLU A 97 -19.12 3.28 9.87
N LEU A 98 -18.57 3.53 11.05
CA LEU A 98 -17.64 2.62 11.73
C LEU A 98 -18.33 1.72 12.76
N GLY A 99 -19.64 1.89 12.99
CA GLY A 99 -20.32 1.29 14.13
C GLY A 99 -19.85 1.93 15.44
N ALA A 100 -19.82 1.19 16.55
CA ALA A 100 -19.35 1.74 17.82
C ALA A 100 -17.82 1.95 17.79
N LEU A 101 -17.33 3.10 18.26
CA LEU A 101 -15.88 3.35 18.30
C LEU A 101 -15.19 2.44 19.31
N HIS A 102 -14.04 1.91 18.93
CA HIS A 102 -13.21 1.11 19.83
C HIS A 102 -12.40 2.04 20.74
N SER A 103 -12.92 2.29 21.94
CA SER A 103 -12.25 3.03 23.00
C SER A 103 -11.83 2.03 24.08
N HIS A 104 -10.55 1.66 24.14
CA HIS A 104 -10.03 1.05 25.37
C HIS A 104 -9.55 2.16 26.29
N SER A 105 -10.31 2.46 27.34
CA SER A 105 -9.82 3.30 28.43
C SER A 105 -8.71 2.53 29.16
N MET A 106 -7.52 3.14 29.27
CA MET A 106 -6.44 2.59 30.11
C MET A 106 -6.62 2.91 31.60
N PHE A 107 -7.74 3.56 31.97
CA PHE A 107 -8.12 3.87 33.33
C PHE A 107 -9.37 3.06 33.69
N SER A 108 -9.21 2.04 34.54
CA SER A 108 -10.27 1.15 35.01
C SER A 108 -11.35 1.84 35.86
N PHE A 109 -11.14 3.10 36.26
CA PHE A 109 -12.06 3.86 37.11
C PHE A 109 -12.98 4.83 36.34
N VAL A 110 -12.71 5.09 35.05
CA VAL A 110 -13.58 5.91 34.22
C VAL A 110 -14.50 4.96 33.46
N ARG A 111 -15.80 5.01 33.75
CA ARG A 111 -16.81 4.27 32.99
C ARG A 111 -16.58 4.53 31.51
N GLU A 112 -16.45 3.46 30.74
CA GLU A 112 -16.32 3.51 29.30
C GLU A 112 -17.50 4.30 28.73
N ALA A 113 -17.23 5.46 28.14
CA ALA A 113 -18.25 6.29 27.54
C ALA A 113 -18.70 5.64 26.23
N GLN A 114 -19.68 4.75 26.34
CA GLN A 114 -20.37 4.17 25.19
C GLN A 114 -21.23 5.25 24.55
N ALA A 115 -20.74 5.88 23.48
CA ALA A 115 -21.58 6.75 22.65
C ALA A 115 -22.73 5.90 22.10
N ARG A 116 -23.97 6.21 22.50
CA ARG A 116 -25.19 5.54 22.01
C ARG A 116 -25.43 5.97 20.56
N GLY A 117 -24.71 5.38 19.61
CA GLY A 117 -24.89 5.62 18.18
C GLY A 117 -23.74 5.05 17.35
N ALA A 118 -24.02 4.67 16.11
CA ALA A 118 -22.97 4.35 15.15
C ALA A 118 -22.14 5.61 14.89
N ALA A 119 -20.82 5.51 15.01
CA ALA A 119 -19.92 6.59 14.66
C ALA A 119 -19.86 6.74 13.15
N VAL A 120 -20.42 7.85 12.68
CA VAL A 120 -20.36 8.28 11.29
C VAL A 120 -19.30 9.35 11.19
N ILE A 121 -18.20 9.04 10.51
CA ILE A 121 -17.08 9.95 10.31
C ILE A 121 -17.27 10.64 8.97
N GLY A 122 -17.21 11.98 8.95
CA GLY A 122 -17.23 12.77 7.71
C GLY A 122 -16.03 12.47 6.81
N PRO A 123 -16.07 12.83 5.52
CA PRO A 123 -14.99 12.55 4.56
C PRO A 123 -13.68 13.29 4.87
N CYS A 124 -12.56 12.78 4.35
CA CYS A 124 -11.23 13.36 4.61
C CYS A 124 -11.06 14.81 4.15
N THR A 125 -11.89 15.27 3.22
CA THR A 125 -11.96 16.66 2.74
C THR A 125 -12.39 17.66 3.82
N THR A 126 -13.05 17.17 4.87
CA THR A 126 -13.54 17.97 6.01
C THR A 126 -12.74 17.73 7.29
N ASP A 127 -11.60 17.05 7.17
CA ASP A 127 -10.73 16.67 8.27
C ASP A 127 -9.29 17.13 8.01
N HIS A 128 -8.44 17.04 9.03
CA HIS A 128 -7.03 17.44 8.93
C HIS A 128 -6.12 16.45 9.66
N PRO A 129 -4.83 16.34 9.27
CA PRO A 129 -3.88 15.49 9.97
C PRO A 129 -3.79 15.83 11.46
N HIS A 130 -3.93 14.81 12.30
CA HIS A 130 -3.68 14.93 13.73
C HIS A 130 -2.21 14.65 14.00
N ILE A 131 -1.49 15.67 14.48
CA ILE A 131 -0.09 15.49 14.89
C ILE A 131 -0.08 14.88 16.30
N ALA A 132 0.06 13.56 16.38
CA ALA A 132 0.19 12.85 17.65
C ALA A 132 1.65 12.88 18.13
N GLY A 133 1.89 13.52 19.28
CA GLY A 133 3.19 13.45 19.96
C GLY A 133 3.43 12.05 20.57
N PRO A 134 4.69 11.68 20.85
CA PRO A 134 5.02 10.41 21.47
C PRO A 134 4.35 10.27 22.84
N VAL A 135 3.63 9.17 23.07
CA VAL A 135 3.07 8.86 24.38
C VAL A 135 4.20 8.47 25.33
N ARG A 136 4.22 9.08 26.52
CA ARG A 136 5.22 8.82 27.56
C ARG A 136 4.60 8.09 28.73
N ASN A 137 5.36 7.18 29.32
CA ASN A 137 5.04 6.56 30.58
C ASN A 137 5.13 7.59 31.71
N LEU A 138 4.08 7.69 32.54
CA LEU A 138 3.97 8.73 33.57
C LEU A 138 5.00 8.56 34.71
N SER A 139 5.37 7.34 35.07
CA SER A 139 6.29 7.09 36.20
C SER A 139 7.77 7.19 35.82
N SER A 140 8.11 6.93 34.55
CA SER A 140 9.49 6.91 34.06
C SER A 140 9.83 8.00 33.05
N GLY A 141 8.83 8.72 32.52
CA GLY A 141 9.00 9.73 31.45
C GLY A 141 9.43 9.17 30.09
N ARG A 142 9.65 7.85 30.00
CA ARG A 142 10.14 7.18 28.79
C ARG A 142 9.03 7.07 27.75
N ILE A 143 9.38 7.20 26.48
CA ILE A 143 8.44 7.00 25.37
C ILE A 143 7.98 5.53 25.40
N LEU A 144 6.65 5.34 25.34
CA LEU A 144 6.06 4.02 25.19
C LEU A 144 6.30 3.55 23.75
N PRO A 145 6.97 2.39 23.55
CA PRO A 145 7.12 1.85 22.21
C PRO A 145 5.75 1.48 21.66
N ALA A 146 5.51 1.77 20.38
CA ALA A 146 4.39 1.19 19.67
C ALA A 146 4.61 -0.33 19.61
N ARG A 147 3.86 -1.08 20.41
CA ARG A 147 3.89 -2.54 20.40
C ARG A 147 2.52 -3.03 19.98
N ASP A 148 2.57 -3.96 19.04
CA ASP A 148 1.45 -4.64 18.41
C ASP A 148 0.61 -3.80 17.44
N ASP A 149 0.40 -4.36 16.25
CA ASP A 149 -0.41 -3.83 15.16
C ASP A 149 -1.80 -4.49 15.07
N VAL A 150 -2.75 -3.81 14.43
CA VAL A 150 -4.02 -4.42 14.03
C VAL A 150 -3.78 -5.33 12.81
N PRO A 151 -4.28 -6.58 12.82
CA PRO A 151 -4.10 -7.50 11.70
C PRO A 151 -4.51 -6.86 10.35
N GLY A 152 -3.63 -6.98 9.36
CA GLY A 152 -3.81 -6.40 8.03
C GLY A 152 -3.09 -5.05 7.81
N PHE A 153 -2.61 -4.41 8.89
CA PHE A 153 -1.85 -3.15 8.83
C PHE A 153 -0.40 -3.32 9.28
N TYR A 154 0.23 -4.47 9.01
CA TYR A 154 1.65 -4.63 9.31
C TYR A 154 2.42 -5.16 8.11
N GLY A 155 3.35 -4.33 7.64
CA GLY A 155 4.39 -4.66 6.67
C GLY A 155 3.94 -4.93 5.23
N ALA A 156 2.66 -5.19 5.00
CA ALA A 156 2.16 -5.56 3.69
C ALA A 156 1.61 -4.34 2.93
N PRO A 157 2.04 -4.12 1.68
CA PRO A 157 1.62 -2.96 0.91
C PRO A 157 0.17 -3.11 0.47
N TRP A 158 -0.61 -2.03 0.63
CA TRP A 158 -1.97 -1.95 0.14
C TRP A 158 -1.98 -1.32 -1.24
N ILE A 159 -2.48 -2.04 -2.23
CA ILE A 159 -2.46 -1.59 -3.62
C ILE A 159 -3.86 -1.53 -4.22
N SER A 160 -4.03 -0.62 -5.16
CA SER A 160 -5.22 -0.52 -6.00
C SER A 160 -4.89 0.05 -7.36
N GLU A 161 -5.69 -0.26 -8.37
CA GLU A 161 -5.47 0.20 -9.75
C GLU A 161 -6.61 1.11 -10.30
N PRO A 162 -6.91 2.25 -9.64
CA PRO A 162 -7.98 3.15 -10.09
C PRO A 162 -7.69 3.75 -11.47
N ASN A 163 -8.59 3.45 -12.43
CA ASN A 163 -8.55 3.97 -13.80
C ASN A 163 -7.19 3.74 -14.50
N GLY A 164 -6.58 2.57 -14.26
CA GLY A 164 -5.31 2.19 -14.88
C GLY A 164 -4.06 2.81 -14.25
N ASN A 165 -4.17 3.66 -13.23
CA ASN A 165 -3.04 4.07 -12.38
C ASN A 165 -2.85 3.04 -11.27
N LEU A 166 -1.62 2.82 -10.78
CA LEU A 166 -1.38 2.05 -9.56
C LEU A 166 -1.15 3.01 -8.39
N VAL A 167 -1.91 2.81 -7.31
CA VAL A 167 -1.73 3.51 -6.03
C VAL A 167 -1.31 2.49 -4.99
N ALA A 168 -0.20 2.75 -4.29
CA ALA A 168 0.32 1.91 -3.23
C ALA A 168 0.47 2.70 -1.92
N ILE A 169 -0.07 2.14 -0.84
CA ILE A 169 0.20 2.56 0.54
C ILE A 169 1.19 1.57 1.11
N LEU A 170 2.41 2.04 1.36
CA LEU A 170 3.52 1.26 1.86
C LEU A 170 3.76 1.61 3.33
N ASP A 171 4.23 0.64 4.10
CA ASP A 171 4.52 0.80 5.52
C ASP A 171 3.30 1.29 6.34
N ALA A 172 2.08 0.98 5.86
CA ALA A 172 0.86 1.26 6.60
C ALA A 172 0.89 0.54 7.95
N TYR A 173 0.60 1.29 9.02
CA TYR A 173 0.67 0.79 10.38
C TYR A 173 -0.54 1.26 11.19
N VAL A 174 -1.12 0.37 11.99
CA VAL A 174 -2.18 0.74 12.95
C VAL A 174 -1.87 0.12 14.30
N PRO A 175 -1.55 0.91 15.33
CA PRO A 175 -1.29 0.37 16.67
C PRO A 175 -2.57 -0.23 17.28
N LYS A 176 -2.44 -1.32 18.05
CA LYS A 176 -3.56 -1.88 18.82
C LYS A 176 -4.02 -0.96 19.94
N SER A 177 -3.08 -0.28 20.60
CA SER A 177 -3.39 0.67 21.68
C SER A 177 -3.84 2.00 21.10
N ALA A 178 -5.01 2.47 21.54
CA ALA A 178 -5.51 3.78 21.16
C ALA A 178 -4.56 4.88 21.66
N GLY A 179 -4.42 5.97 20.89
CA GLY A 179 -3.63 7.13 21.29
C GLY A 179 -2.13 7.03 21.05
N LEU A 180 -1.62 5.91 20.53
CA LEU A 180 -0.24 5.83 20.06
C LEU A 180 -0.07 6.57 18.72
N PRO A 181 1.10 7.19 18.47
CA PRO A 181 1.40 7.79 17.18
C PRO A 181 1.34 6.74 16.06
N VAL A 182 0.79 7.15 14.93
CA VAL A 182 0.80 6.36 13.70
C VAL A 182 1.89 6.95 12.79
N PRO A 183 2.91 6.19 12.39
CA PRO A 183 3.90 6.65 11.43
C PRO A 183 3.28 7.00 10.08
N ASP A 184 3.81 8.01 9.41
CA ASP A 184 3.39 8.38 8.06
C ASP A 184 3.78 7.25 7.07
N PRO A 185 2.81 6.61 6.39
CA PRO A 185 3.11 5.67 5.31
C PRO A 185 3.73 6.36 4.10
N ARG A 186 4.46 5.60 3.28
CA ARG A 186 4.84 6.05 1.95
C ARG A 186 3.71 5.78 0.97
N ILE A 187 3.31 6.82 0.24
CA ILE A 187 2.32 6.75 -0.84
C ILE A 187 3.05 6.84 -2.17
N ASP A 188 2.96 5.78 -2.96
CA ASP A 188 3.54 5.70 -4.30
C ASP A 188 2.40 5.64 -5.33
N ILE A 189 2.48 6.50 -6.36
CA ILE A 189 1.51 6.54 -7.48
C ILE A 189 2.26 6.37 -8.79
N TYR A 190 1.88 5.35 -9.55
CA TYR A 190 2.35 5.09 -10.90
C TYR A 190 1.22 5.46 -11.86
N ARG A 191 1.43 6.51 -12.64
CA ARG A 191 0.47 6.97 -13.62
C ARG A 191 0.47 6.04 -14.83
N ASP A 192 -0.70 5.81 -15.43
CA ASP A 192 -0.87 4.99 -16.63
C ASP A 192 -0.26 3.56 -16.51
N TYR A 193 -0.21 3.02 -15.30
CA TYR A 193 0.42 1.74 -14.96
C TYR A 193 -0.09 0.55 -15.80
N ALA A 194 -1.37 0.56 -16.17
CA ALA A 194 -1.98 -0.48 -17.01
C ALA A 194 -1.41 -0.53 -18.44
N HIS A 195 -0.85 0.58 -18.92
CA HIS A 195 -0.21 0.68 -20.24
C HIS A 195 1.31 0.70 -20.14
N PHE A 196 1.84 1.29 -19.07
CA PHE A 196 3.27 1.44 -18.83
C PHE A 196 3.63 0.97 -17.43
N HIS A 197 4.29 -0.18 -17.33
CA HIS A 197 4.84 -0.64 -16.06
C HIS A 197 6.14 0.10 -15.73
N GLU A 198 6.00 1.35 -15.32
CA GLU A 198 7.14 2.17 -14.88
C GLU A 198 7.90 1.49 -13.73
N ARG A 199 9.23 1.62 -13.75
CA ARG A 199 10.08 1.07 -12.69
C ARG A 199 10.07 1.91 -11.42
N GLN A 200 9.73 3.20 -11.51
CA GLN A 200 9.68 4.14 -10.40
C GLN A 200 8.32 4.82 -10.37
N PRO A 201 7.82 5.22 -9.18
CA PRO A 201 6.56 5.93 -9.10
C PRO A 201 6.69 7.35 -9.67
N THR A 202 5.70 7.78 -10.45
CA THR A 202 5.58 9.17 -10.91
C THR A 202 5.37 10.17 -9.77
N TYR A 203 4.88 9.71 -8.63
CA TYR A 203 4.72 10.49 -7.41
C TYR A 203 4.99 9.62 -6.19
N SER A 204 5.78 10.13 -5.24
CA SER A 204 6.09 9.45 -3.98
C SER A 204 6.15 10.46 -2.83
N ARG A 205 5.54 10.13 -1.69
CA ARG A 205 5.59 10.98 -0.48
C ARG A 205 5.32 10.18 0.78
N LEU A 206 5.92 10.59 1.91
CA LEU A 206 5.39 10.26 3.24
C LEU A 206 4.16 11.15 3.51
N ALA A 207 3.02 10.53 3.82
CA ALA A 207 1.76 11.23 3.99
C ALA A 207 1.23 11.06 5.42
N PRO A 208 0.85 12.15 6.10
CA PRO A 208 0.19 12.07 7.40
C PRO A 208 -1.10 11.25 7.34
N VAL A 209 -1.43 10.59 8.46
CA VAL A 209 -2.62 9.75 8.56
C VAL A 209 -3.41 9.95 9.84
N ASN A 210 -4.73 9.80 9.73
CA ASN A 210 -5.63 9.62 10.87
C ASN A 210 -6.18 8.20 10.84
N VAL A 211 -6.30 7.57 12.00
CA VAL A 211 -6.85 6.22 12.12
C VAL A 211 -8.04 6.22 13.08
N TYR A 212 -9.17 5.72 12.60
CA TYR A 212 -10.39 5.57 13.38
C TYR A 212 -10.78 4.11 13.43
N ARG A 213 -11.01 3.58 14.63
CA ARG A 213 -11.41 2.18 14.82
C ARG A 213 -12.84 2.12 15.32
N GLY A 214 -13.63 1.28 14.69
CA GLY A 214 -14.94 0.91 15.19
C GLY A 214 -15.22 -0.58 15.07
N THR A 215 -16.39 -1.00 15.51
CA THR A 215 -16.80 -2.41 15.49
C THR A 215 -16.92 -2.99 14.08
N ARG A 216 -17.14 -2.15 13.07
CA ARG A 216 -17.25 -2.60 11.67
C ARG A 216 -15.91 -2.69 10.94
N GLY A 217 -14.87 -2.01 11.45
CA GLY A 217 -13.56 -1.97 10.82
C GLY A 217 -12.72 -0.76 11.22
N THR A 218 -11.64 -0.57 10.48
CA THR A 218 -10.68 0.52 10.65
C THR A 218 -10.76 1.44 9.45
N LEU A 219 -11.00 2.73 9.68
CA LEU A 219 -10.80 3.78 8.69
C LEU A 219 -9.36 4.30 8.81
N TYR A 220 -8.62 4.13 7.72
CA TYR A 220 -7.27 4.63 7.53
C TYR A 220 -7.32 5.81 6.55
N ARG A 221 -7.21 7.02 7.08
CA ARG A 221 -7.31 8.28 6.35
C ARG A 221 -5.93 8.79 6.03
N VAL A 222 -5.66 9.07 4.75
CA VAL A 222 -4.35 9.53 4.26
C VAL A 222 -4.48 10.93 3.68
N PHE A 223 -3.61 11.84 4.10
CA PHE A 223 -3.58 13.22 3.61
C PHE A 223 -2.36 13.42 2.69
N VAL A 224 -2.58 13.32 1.39
CA VAL A 224 -1.48 13.23 0.39
C VAL A 224 -1.00 14.61 -0.04
N GLY A 225 -1.92 15.55 -0.33
CA GLY A 225 -1.58 16.91 -0.75
C GLY A 225 -0.75 16.95 -2.03
N GLY A 226 -1.23 16.32 -3.11
CA GLY A 226 -0.57 16.23 -4.40
C GLY A 226 -1.56 15.78 -5.50
N PRO A 227 -1.23 14.75 -6.30
CA PRO A 227 -2.14 14.17 -7.31
C PRO A 227 -3.52 13.80 -6.79
N MET A 228 -3.59 13.39 -5.52
CA MET A 228 -4.82 13.33 -4.75
C MET A 228 -4.69 14.25 -3.54
N GLN A 229 -5.81 14.79 -3.09
CA GLN A 229 -5.87 15.63 -1.90
C GLN A 229 -5.80 14.74 -0.65
N CYS A 230 -6.70 13.76 -0.57
CA CYS A 230 -6.76 12.79 0.52
C CYS A 230 -7.50 11.51 0.09
N MET A 231 -7.37 10.46 0.89
CA MET A 231 -8.04 9.19 0.66
C MET A 231 -8.55 8.61 1.98
N ASP A 232 -9.74 8.03 1.93
CA ASP A 232 -10.32 7.26 3.02
C ASP A 232 -10.35 5.78 2.65
N LEU A 233 -9.47 4.97 3.25
CA LEU A 233 -9.46 3.51 3.12
C LEU A 233 -10.21 2.89 4.31
N PHE A 234 -11.36 2.28 4.06
CA PHE A 234 -12.08 1.50 5.07
C PHE A 234 -11.68 0.03 4.96
N VAL A 235 -11.07 -0.50 6.01
CA VAL A 235 -10.69 -1.92 6.11
C VAL A 235 -11.65 -2.63 7.07
N PRO A 236 -12.55 -3.47 6.55
CA PRO A 236 -13.38 -4.33 7.38
C PRO A 236 -12.52 -5.20 8.31
N ALA A 237 -13.06 -5.52 9.48
CA ALA A 237 -12.35 -6.39 10.41
C ALA A 237 -12.06 -7.76 9.76
N ARG A 238 -10.81 -8.25 9.91
CA ARG A 238 -10.35 -9.58 9.45
C ARG A 238 -10.34 -9.75 7.92
N THR A 239 -10.25 -8.69 7.14
CA THR A 239 -10.09 -8.77 5.67
C THR A 239 -8.74 -8.20 5.24
N GLY A 240 -8.18 -8.75 4.16
CA GLY A 240 -7.01 -8.19 3.46
C GLY A 240 -7.38 -7.28 2.30
N SER A 241 -8.59 -6.70 2.34
CA SER A 241 -9.12 -5.83 1.29
C SER A 241 -10.20 -4.90 1.83
N GLY A 242 -10.36 -3.72 1.23
CA GLY A 242 -11.33 -2.73 1.66
C GLY A 242 -11.61 -1.68 0.59
N PRO A 243 -12.81 -1.07 0.59
CA PRO A 243 -13.10 0.06 -0.29
C PRO A 243 -12.33 1.31 0.15
N ALA A 244 -11.94 2.10 -0.83
CA ALA A 244 -11.35 3.41 -0.64
C ALA A 244 -12.09 4.47 -1.45
N GLN A 245 -12.18 5.67 -0.88
CA GLN A 245 -12.62 6.88 -1.56
C GLN A 245 -11.41 7.80 -1.75
N ILE A 246 -11.11 8.15 -3.00
CA ILE A 246 -9.98 8.99 -3.39
C ILE A 246 -10.52 10.34 -3.82
N TYR A 247 -10.13 11.39 -3.10
CA TYR A 247 -10.52 12.77 -3.38
C TYR A 247 -9.37 13.49 -4.07
N TYR A 248 -9.61 14.03 -5.26
CA TYR A 248 -8.53 14.58 -6.08
C TYR A 248 -9.00 15.75 -6.96
N PRO A 249 -8.11 16.71 -7.26
CA PRO A 249 -8.39 17.75 -8.24
C PRO A 249 -8.17 17.23 -9.66
N LEU A 250 -9.06 17.60 -10.58
CA LEU A 250 -8.91 17.35 -12.00
C LEU A 250 -9.47 18.54 -12.79
N ILE A 251 -8.64 19.19 -13.61
CA ILE A 251 -9.02 20.32 -14.47
C ILE A 251 -9.79 21.40 -13.68
N GLY A 252 -9.23 21.83 -12.55
CA GLY A 252 -9.80 22.91 -11.72
C GLY A 252 -11.08 22.56 -10.95
N LYS A 253 -11.50 21.28 -10.95
CA LYS A 253 -12.66 20.78 -10.19
C LYS A 253 -12.24 19.65 -9.26
N SER A 254 -13.02 19.40 -8.22
CA SER A 254 -12.81 18.26 -7.31
C SER A 254 -13.58 17.04 -7.77
N TYR A 255 -12.98 15.87 -7.65
CA TYR A 255 -13.54 14.57 -8.01
C TYR A 255 -13.42 13.59 -6.85
N ILE A 256 -14.30 12.58 -6.84
CA ILE A 256 -14.23 11.41 -5.98
C ILE A 256 -14.21 10.15 -6.84
N ALA A 257 -13.18 9.33 -6.66
CA ALA A 257 -13.11 7.98 -7.20
C ALA A 257 -13.29 6.95 -6.09
N THR A 258 -13.90 5.82 -6.41
CA THR A 258 -13.99 4.66 -5.50
C THR A 258 -13.19 3.51 -6.08
N SER A 259 -12.34 2.89 -5.26
CA SER A 259 -11.58 1.70 -5.66
C SER A 259 -11.49 0.71 -4.50
N THR A 260 -11.09 -0.53 -4.80
CA THR A 260 -10.81 -1.52 -3.75
C THR A 260 -9.32 -1.66 -3.58
N PHE A 261 -8.82 -1.41 -2.38
CA PHE A 261 -7.44 -1.71 -2.02
C PHE A 261 -7.34 -3.12 -1.47
N LYS A 262 -6.23 -3.78 -1.76
CA LYS A 262 -5.94 -5.13 -1.27
C LYS A 262 -4.50 -5.20 -0.80
N ILE A 263 -4.26 -6.01 0.22
CA ILE A 263 -2.91 -6.41 0.61
C ILE A 263 -2.30 -7.22 -0.54
N ARG A 264 -1.12 -6.83 -1.00
CA ARG A 264 -0.32 -7.66 -1.89
C ARG A 264 0.42 -8.69 -1.03
N GLN A 265 0.05 -9.96 -1.17
CA GLN A 265 0.78 -11.10 -0.59
C GLN A 265 2.00 -11.46 -1.42
#